data_AF-A0A967HLH6-F1
#
_entry.id   AF-A0A967HLH6-F1
#
_cell.length_a   1.000
_cell.length_b   1.000
_cell.length_c   1.000
_cell.angle_alpha   90.00
_cell.angle_beta   90.00
_cell.angle_gamma   90.00
#
_symmetry.space_group_name_H-M   'P 1'
#
loop_
_entity.id
_entity.type
_entity.pdbx_description
1 polymer ?
#
loop_
_entity_poly.entity_id
_entity_poly.type
_entity_poly.pdbx_seq_one_letter_code
_entity_poly.pdbx_strand_id
1 'polypeptide(L)'
;GVVTLRDGVVEIAGYTGEGASDWAGIHADLGMAVTAQGNTLVGEAVVADALEAFVRDDPSGRDALADRLMRALEAGSEAGGDIRCNRDGITSTAATAMIVVARGDDPPYATENIGVTDQGTAAAPWLALSHTTPREGPNPVVELRRRFDQWRTDAAVSEAYRGLEPRVQDFVTVPEDHVLLRDVRLIDGTGAAARDDMSVELRGGRIVRVGTVQEVGTPPGARVIEGAGQTLMPGLVMLHEHLFYPSGERRYNTNEVSFPPLYLAGGVTTMRTGGSVDPYTDLRVRQHVEEGRIAGPDIDVTGPYLEGPGGFVRAMPQLHDPEDARQHV
;
A
#
# COMPACT_ATOMS: atom_id res chain seq x y z
N GLY A 1 -22.41 17.65 -14.88
CA GLY A 1 -23.03 18.22 -13.68
C GLY A 1 -21.99 19.00 -12.96
N VAL A 2 -22.41 19.92 -12.11
CA VAL A 2 -21.53 20.60 -11.18
C VAL A 2 -22.12 20.39 -9.80
N VAL A 3 -21.30 19.84 -8.91
CA VAL A 3 -21.56 19.82 -7.48
C VAL A 3 -20.67 20.89 -6.87
N THR A 4 -21.24 21.75 -6.04
CA THR A 4 -20.49 22.75 -5.28
C THR A 4 -20.82 22.63 -3.80
N LEU A 5 -19.82 22.79 -2.94
CA LEU A 5 -20.02 22.96 -1.51
C LEU A 5 -19.82 24.44 -1.16
N ARG A 6 -20.90 25.11 -0.74
CA ARG A 6 -20.88 26.54 -0.38
C ARG A 6 -21.40 26.70 1.04
N ASP A 7 -20.57 27.23 1.93
CA ASP A 7 -20.94 27.47 3.34
C ASP A 7 -21.47 26.21 4.06
N GLY A 8 -20.94 25.03 3.70
CA GLY A 8 -21.38 23.73 4.22
C GLY A 8 -22.64 23.16 3.57
N VAL A 9 -23.20 23.83 2.57
CA VAL A 9 -24.37 23.39 1.81
C VAL A 9 -23.93 22.83 0.46
N VAL A 10 -24.36 21.60 0.17
CA VAL A 10 -24.16 20.97 -1.14
C VAL A 10 -25.22 21.51 -2.10
N GLU A 11 -24.76 22.13 -3.18
CA GLU A 11 -25.58 22.60 -4.28
C GLU A 11 -25.23 21.81 -5.54
N ILE A 12 -26.25 21.49 -6.33
CA ILE A 12 -26.14 20.70 -7.54
C ILE A 12 -26.78 21.45 -8.70
N ALA A 13 -26.04 21.58 -9.79
CA ALA A 13 -26.51 22.16 -11.03
C ALA A 13 -26.09 21.30 -12.23
N GLY A 14 -26.84 21.37 -13.31
CA GLY A 14 -26.50 20.66 -14.53
C GLY A 14 -27.33 21.14 -15.69
N TYR A 15 -26.72 21.11 -16.87
CA TYR A 15 -27.32 21.61 -18.09
C TYR A 15 -26.72 20.82 -19.26
N THR A 16 -27.57 20.18 -20.04
CA THR A 16 -27.18 19.28 -21.15
C THR A 16 -27.45 19.89 -22.53
N GLY A 17 -28.05 21.08 -22.58
CA GLY A 17 -28.37 21.82 -23.81
C GLY A 17 -29.74 21.48 -24.41
N GLU A 18 -30.23 22.34 -25.31
CA GLU A 18 -31.57 22.23 -25.92
C GLU A 18 -31.70 21.10 -26.97
N GLY A 19 -30.58 20.57 -27.47
CA GLY A 19 -30.55 19.49 -28.48
C GLY A 19 -30.38 18.09 -27.90
N ALA A 20 -30.48 17.95 -26.57
CA ALA A 20 -30.34 16.66 -25.90
C ALA A 20 -31.67 15.88 -25.94
N SER A 21 -31.59 14.56 -25.83
CA SER A 21 -32.77 13.69 -25.74
C SER A 21 -33.61 13.99 -24.50
N ASP A 22 -34.89 13.61 -24.51
CA ASP A 22 -35.86 13.87 -23.43
C ASP A 22 -35.39 13.41 -22.03
N TRP A 23 -34.50 12.43 -21.95
CA TRP A 23 -33.95 11.86 -20.72
C TRP A 23 -32.54 12.40 -20.36
N ALA A 24 -32.05 13.46 -21.02
CA ALA A 24 -30.74 14.09 -20.75
C ALA A 24 -30.67 14.87 -19.41
N GLY A 25 -31.27 14.32 -18.36
CA GLY A 25 -31.43 14.93 -17.05
C GLY A 25 -30.19 14.86 -16.15
N ILE A 26 -30.35 15.40 -14.94
CA ILE A 26 -29.43 15.25 -13.82
C ILE A 26 -30.06 14.24 -12.86
N HIS A 27 -29.41 13.11 -12.64
CA HIS A 27 -29.66 12.34 -11.43
C HIS A 27 -28.60 12.74 -10.41
N ALA A 28 -29.03 12.94 -9.17
CA ALA A 28 -28.19 13.49 -8.15
C ALA A 28 -28.50 12.85 -6.79
N ASP A 29 -27.46 12.70 -5.99
CA ASP A 29 -27.60 12.39 -4.57
C ASP A 29 -26.90 13.49 -3.78
N LEU A 30 -27.70 14.28 -3.04
CA LEU A 30 -27.20 15.40 -2.24
C LEU A 30 -26.44 14.91 -1.00
N GLY A 31 -26.80 13.75 -0.44
CA GLY A 31 -26.12 13.17 0.72
C GLY A 31 -24.69 12.75 0.38
N MET A 32 -24.48 12.27 -0.84
CA MET A 32 -23.17 11.88 -1.36
C MET A 32 -22.48 12.97 -2.19
N ALA A 33 -23.11 14.15 -2.35
CA ALA A 33 -22.59 15.26 -3.15
C ALA A 33 -22.16 14.82 -4.56
N VAL A 34 -23.03 14.12 -5.28
CA VAL A 34 -22.74 13.53 -6.60
C VAL A 34 -23.84 13.82 -7.62
N THR A 35 -23.44 13.96 -8.89
CA THR A 35 -24.35 14.05 -10.04
C THR A 35 -23.93 13.09 -11.14
N ALA A 36 -24.88 12.42 -11.76
CA ALA A 36 -24.74 11.70 -13.01
C ALA A 36 -25.53 12.41 -14.12
N GLN A 37 -24.94 12.52 -15.31
CA GLN A 37 -25.55 13.18 -16.47
C GLN A 37 -25.05 12.59 -17.79
N GLY A 38 -25.86 12.71 -18.85
CA GLY A 38 -25.40 12.49 -20.22
C GLY A 38 -26.41 12.95 -21.26
N ASN A 39 -25.91 13.21 -22.47
CA ASN A 39 -26.66 13.98 -23.49
C ASN A 39 -27.05 13.12 -24.70
N THR A 40 -26.38 11.99 -24.90
CA THR A 40 -26.46 11.15 -26.10
C THR A 40 -26.34 9.68 -25.72
N LEU A 41 -27.21 9.22 -24.84
CA LEU A 41 -27.25 7.87 -24.29
C LEU A 41 -28.41 7.10 -24.93
N VAL A 42 -28.50 5.81 -24.64
CA VAL A 42 -29.59 4.98 -25.15
C VAL A 42 -30.89 5.16 -24.35
N GLY A 43 -30.82 5.63 -23.10
CA GLY A 43 -32.00 5.86 -22.24
C GLY A 43 -31.65 6.32 -20.83
N GLU A 44 -32.67 6.64 -20.03
CA GLU A 44 -32.57 7.12 -18.64
C GLU A 44 -31.79 6.16 -17.72
N ALA A 45 -31.98 4.85 -17.93
CA ALA A 45 -31.32 3.80 -17.14
C ALA A 45 -29.79 3.95 -17.10
N VAL A 46 -29.16 4.49 -18.16
CA VAL A 46 -27.71 4.73 -18.18
C VAL A 46 -27.26 5.67 -17.06
N VAL A 47 -28.05 6.69 -16.75
CA VAL A 47 -27.72 7.67 -15.71
C VAL A 47 -28.21 7.19 -14.35
N ALA A 48 -29.40 6.59 -14.29
CA ALA A 48 -29.99 6.07 -13.07
C ALA A 48 -29.16 4.92 -12.48
N ASP A 49 -28.81 3.91 -13.29
CA ASP A 49 -28.07 2.73 -12.84
C ASP A 49 -26.62 3.10 -12.46
N ALA A 50 -26.02 4.05 -13.17
CA ALA A 50 -24.70 4.59 -12.81
C ALA A 50 -24.72 5.27 -11.44
N LEU A 51 -25.73 6.11 -11.18
CA LEU A 51 -25.87 6.76 -9.87
C LEU A 51 -26.16 5.72 -8.77
N GLU A 52 -27.07 4.77 -9.03
CA GLU A 52 -27.39 3.70 -8.09
C GLU A 52 -26.13 2.89 -7.72
N ALA A 53 -25.34 2.49 -8.72
CA ALA A 53 -24.08 1.76 -8.50
C ALA A 53 -23.02 2.57 -7.75
N PHE A 54 -23.01 3.89 -7.92
CA PHE A 54 -22.12 4.80 -7.20
C PHE A 54 -22.48 4.90 -5.70
N VAL A 55 -23.76 5.09 -5.40
CA VAL A 55 -24.22 5.31 -4.01
C VAL A 55 -24.33 4.00 -3.23
N ARG A 56 -24.50 2.86 -3.91
CA ARG A 56 -24.57 1.54 -3.28
C ARG A 56 -23.31 1.24 -2.47
N ASP A 57 -23.53 0.85 -1.22
CA ASP A 57 -22.50 0.33 -0.33
C ASP A 57 -21.98 -1.03 -0.82
N ASP A 58 -20.66 -1.24 -0.71
CA ASP A 58 -20.00 -2.48 -1.08
C ASP A 58 -19.65 -3.28 0.18
N PRO A 59 -20.33 -4.41 0.42
CA PRO A 59 -20.09 -5.24 1.59
C PRO A 59 -18.69 -5.88 1.61
N SER A 60 -17.93 -5.83 0.52
CA SER A 60 -16.52 -6.22 0.49
C SER A 60 -15.57 -5.18 1.08
N GLY A 61 -16.09 -4.00 1.45
CA GLY A 61 -15.31 -2.87 1.96
C GLY A 61 -14.56 -2.10 0.87
N ARG A 62 -14.83 -2.33 -0.42
CA ARG A 62 -14.21 -1.55 -1.51
C ARG A 62 -15.06 -0.35 -1.89
N ASP A 63 -15.05 0.68 -1.05
CA ASP A 63 -15.96 1.84 -1.18
C ASP A 63 -15.26 3.19 -1.32
N ALA A 64 -13.98 3.20 -1.72
CA ALA A 64 -13.31 4.46 -2.03
C ALA A 64 -14.00 5.16 -3.22
N LEU A 65 -13.85 6.49 -3.32
CA LEU A 65 -14.42 7.30 -4.40
C LEU A 65 -14.09 6.71 -5.79
N ALA A 66 -12.85 6.27 -5.98
CA ALA A 66 -12.41 5.67 -7.24
C ALA A 66 -13.12 4.34 -7.56
N ASP A 67 -13.36 3.48 -6.56
CA ASP A 67 -14.11 2.23 -6.72
C ASP A 67 -15.57 2.53 -7.08
N ARG A 68 -16.22 3.49 -6.39
CA ARG A 68 -17.59 3.93 -6.66
C ARG A 68 -17.75 4.49 -8.08
N LEU A 69 -16.79 5.29 -8.54
CA LEU A 69 -16.76 5.82 -9.91
C LEU A 69 -16.57 4.70 -10.95
N MET A 70 -15.70 3.73 -10.71
CA MET A 70 -15.50 2.61 -11.63
C MET A 70 -16.79 1.76 -11.74
N ARG A 71 -17.45 1.47 -10.61
CA ARG A 71 -18.76 0.78 -10.61
C ARG A 71 -19.84 1.54 -11.38
N ALA A 72 -19.89 2.87 -11.22
CA ALA A 72 -20.83 3.72 -11.93
C ALA A 72 -20.62 3.67 -13.45
N LEU A 73 -19.36 3.69 -13.90
CA LEU A 73 -18.99 3.58 -15.31
C LEU A 73 -19.37 2.20 -15.89
N GLU A 74 -19.15 1.13 -15.14
CA GLU A 74 -19.56 -0.23 -15.51
C GLU A 74 -21.08 -0.32 -15.66
N ALA A 75 -21.85 0.14 -14.67
CA ALA A 75 -23.31 0.12 -14.70
C ALA A 75 -23.91 0.95 -15.84
N GLY A 76 -23.42 2.17 -16.06
CA GLY A 76 -23.86 3.00 -17.19
C GLY A 76 -23.54 2.35 -18.55
N SER A 77 -22.38 1.68 -18.65
CA SER A 77 -22.03 0.90 -19.83
C SER A 77 -22.98 -0.30 -20.01
N GLU A 78 -23.29 -1.06 -18.96
CA GLU A 78 -24.20 -2.21 -19.00
C GLU A 78 -25.63 -1.81 -19.41
N ALA A 79 -26.10 -0.63 -18.97
CA ALA A 79 -27.37 -0.04 -19.38
C ALA A 79 -27.39 0.44 -20.85
N GLY A 80 -26.25 0.33 -21.56
CA GLY A 80 -26.12 0.50 -23.01
C GLY A 80 -25.38 1.75 -23.47
N GLY A 81 -25.01 2.65 -22.54
CA GLY A 81 -24.13 3.79 -22.79
C GLY A 81 -24.58 4.74 -23.90
N ASP A 82 -23.64 5.16 -24.76
CA ASP A 82 -23.84 6.17 -25.80
C ASP A 82 -24.51 5.60 -27.07
N ILE A 83 -25.62 6.22 -27.49
CA ILE A 83 -26.40 5.78 -28.67
C ILE A 83 -25.64 5.87 -30.00
N ARG A 84 -24.55 6.63 -30.06
CA ARG A 84 -23.69 6.73 -31.26
C ARG A 84 -22.77 5.52 -31.38
N CYS A 85 -22.47 4.85 -30.27
CA CYS A 85 -21.56 3.71 -30.20
C CYS A 85 -22.29 2.38 -30.45
N ASN A 86 -23.61 2.34 -30.21
CA ASN A 86 -24.46 1.16 -30.38
C ASN A 86 -25.36 1.27 -31.63
N ARG A 87 -24.76 1.16 -32.84
CA ARG A 87 -25.47 1.17 -34.13
C ARG A 87 -24.90 0.12 -35.07
N ASP A 88 -25.68 -0.26 -36.08
CA ASP A 88 -25.24 -1.08 -37.22
C ASP A 88 -24.62 -2.45 -36.81
N GLY A 89 -25.09 -3.03 -35.69
CA GLY A 89 -24.64 -4.32 -35.17
C GLY A 89 -23.41 -4.26 -34.24
N ILE A 90 -22.91 -3.06 -33.93
CA ILE A 90 -21.80 -2.81 -33.02
C ILE A 90 -22.33 -2.66 -31.58
N THR A 91 -21.78 -3.40 -30.62
CA THR A 91 -22.18 -3.38 -29.19
C THR A 91 -21.26 -2.55 -28.29
N SER A 92 -20.56 -1.57 -28.87
CA SER A 92 -19.73 -0.66 -28.09
C SER A 92 -20.61 0.37 -27.40
N THR A 93 -20.49 0.52 -26.09
CA THR A 93 -21.34 1.43 -25.30
C THR A 93 -20.63 2.78 -25.06
N ALA A 94 -19.37 2.90 -25.48
CA ALA A 94 -18.58 4.14 -25.43
C ALA A 94 -17.41 4.08 -26.43
N ALA A 95 -16.94 5.24 -26.91
CA ALA A 95 -15.69 5.34 -27.69
C ALA A 95 -14.46 5.67 -26.81
N THR A 96 -14.71 6.24 -25.63
CA THR A 96 -13.71 6.59 -24.64
C THR A 96 -14.29 6.36 -23.25
N ALA A 97 -13.47 5.86 -22.32
CA ALA A 97 -13.78 5.78 -20.90
C ALA A 97 -12.65 6.44 -20.11
N MET A 98 -12.98 7.20 -19.06
CA MET A 98 -12.01 7.91 -18.24
C MET A 98 -12.46 7.99 -16.78
N ILE A 99 -11.50 7.86 -15.86
CA ILE A 99 -11.66 8.13 -14.44
C ILE A 99 -10.55 9.08 -13.97
N VAL A 100 -10.93 10.14 -13.28
CA VAL A 100 -10.00 11.12 -12.70
C VAL A 100 -10.43 11.40 -11.27
N VAL A 101 -9.50 11.34 -10.32
CA VAL A 101 -9.76 11.57 -8.89
C VAL A 101 -8.63 12.42 -8.32
N ALA A 102 -8.99 13.50 -7.62
CA ALA A 102 -8.09 14.33 -6.82
C ALA A 102 -8.12 13.88 -5.35
N ARG A 103 -7.09 14.21 -4.57
CA ARG A 103 -7.10 14.04 -3.11
C ARG A 103 -7.88 15.17 -2.44
N GLY A 104 -8.39 14.90 -1.24
CA GLY A 104 -9.12 15.91 -0.47
C GLY A 104 -8.23 17.07 0.02
N ASP A 105 -6.92 16.89 0.04
CA ASP A 105 -5.90 17.86 0.42
C ASP A 105 -5.16 18.49 -0.77
N ASP A 106 -5.54 18.18 -2.01
CA ASP A 106 -4.98 18.84 -3.19
C ASP A 106 -5.36 20.34 -3.18
N PRO A 107 -4.42 21.25 -3.50
CA PRO A 107 -4.73 22.67 -3.53
C PRO A 107 -5.77 22.98 -4.62
N PRO A 108 -6.60 24.04 -4.44
CA PRO A 108 -7.48 24.49 -5.51
C PRO A 108 -6.70 24.72 -6.81
N TYR A 109 -7.26 24.26 -7.93
CA TYR A 109 -6.63 24.35 -9.25
C TYR A 109 -5.30 23.59 -9.39
N ALA A 110 -5.04 22.58 -8.53
CA ALA A 110 -3.87 21.70 -8.65
C ALA A 110 -3.73 21.07 -10.06
N THR A 111 -4.85 20.82 -10.72
CA THR A 111 -4.90 20.36 -12.11
C THR A 111 -5.73 21.34 -12.93
N GLU A 112 -5.07 22.00 -13.89
CA GLU A 112 -5.72 22.84 -14.89
C GLU A 112 -5.81 22.07 -16.21
N ASN A 113 -6.94 22.19 -16.94
CA ASN A 113 -7.20 21.48 -18.19
C ASN A 113 -7.12 19.95 -18.05
N ILE A 114 -8.20 19.32 -17.54
CA ILE A 114 -8.36 17.87 -17.37
C ILE A 114 -8.14 17.15 -18.73
N GLY A 115 -6.89 16.79 -18.99
CA GLY A 115 -6.43 16.38 -20.31
C GLY A 115 -5.08 15.69 -20.25
N VAL A 116 -4.92 14.69 -19.38
CA VAL A 116 -3.84 13.67 -19.38
C VAL A 116 -2.37 14.16 -19.39
N THR A 117 -2.09 15.47 -19.44
CA THR A 117 -0.73 16.00 -19.75
C THR A 117 0.25 15.93 -18.58
N ASP A 118 -0.25 15.89 -17.34
CA ASP A 118 0.61 16.05 -16.15
C ASP A 118 0.91 14.72 -15.44
N GLN A 119 0.50 13.58 -16.02
CA GLN A 119 0.74 12.24 -15.45
C GLN A 119 2.23 12.06 -15.08
N GLY A 120 2.49 11.73 -13.81
CA GLY A 120 3.85 11.53 -13.29
C GLY A 120 4.52 12.78 -12.70
N THR A 121 3.82 13.91 -12.63
CA THR A 121 4.28 15.12 -11.92
C THR A 121 3.54 15.33 -10.60
N ALA A 122 4.02 16.24 -9.75
CA ALA A 122 3.33 16.61 -8.50
C ALA A 122 1.98 17.33 -8.71
N ALA A 123 1.67 17.79 -9.93
CA ALA A 123 0.40 18.42 -10.30
C ALA A 123 -0.64 17.42 -10.87
N ALA A 124 -0.24 16.15 -11.04
CA ALA A 124 -1.13 15.12 -11.54
C ALA A 124 -2.25 14.81 -10.53
N PRO A 125 -3.49 14.55 -10.99
CA PRO A 125 -4.52 13.97 -10.16
C PRO A 125 -4.05 12.64 -9.54
N TRP A 126 -4.52 12.35 -8.32
CA TRP A 126 -4.22 11.09 -7.62
C TRP A 126 -4.50 9.84 -8.44
N LEU A 127 -5.60 9.85 -9.18
CA LEU A 127 -5.91 8.86 -10.20
C LEU A 127 -6.25 9.58 -11.50
N ALA A 128 -5.63 9.16 -12.60
CA ALA A 128 -6.00 9.61 -13.94
C ALA A 128 -5.80 8.44 -14.91
N LEU A 129 -6.88 7.77 -15.29
CA LEU A 129 -6.86 6.70 -16.29
C LEU A 129 -7.85 7.04 -17.40
N SER A 130 -7.43 6.84 -18.65
CA SER A 130 -8.28 6.98 -19.81
C SER A 130 -7.97 5.90 -20.84
N HIS A 131 -8.97 5.44 -21.56
CA HIS A 131 -8.80 4.57 -22.70
C HIS A 131 -9.77 4.94 -23.82
N THR A 132 -9.26 4.97 -25.05
CA THR A 132 -10.02 5.27 -26.26
C THR A 132 -9.86 4.12 -27.23
N THR A 133 -10.97 3.65 -27.77
CA THR A 133 -11.01 2.63 -28.81
C THR A 133 -11.59 3.20 -30.10
N PRO A 134 -11.20 2.65 -31.27
CA PRO A 134 -11.93 2.89 -32.51
C PRO A 134 -13.41 2.53 -32.35
N ARG A 135 -14.29 3.11 -33.19
CA ARG A 135 -15.75 2.94 -33.06
C ARG A 135 -16.24 1.48 -33.12
N GLU A 136 -15.51 0.61 -33.83
CA GLU A 136 -15.76 -0.84 -33.94
C GLU A 136 -14.91 -1.68 -32.98
N GLY A 137 -14.11 -1.02 -32.14
CA GLY A 137 -13.23 -1.67 -31.18
C GLY A 137 -13.98 -2.21 -29.97
N PRO A 138 -13.29 -2.97 -29.10
CA PRO A 138 -13.85 -3.43 -27.85
C PRO A 138 -14.29 -2.26 -26.97
N ASN A 139 -15.25 -2.52 -26.09
CA ASN A 139 -15.77 -1.53 -25.16
C ASN A 139 -14.63 -0.98 -24.26
N PRO A 140 -14.34 0.33 -24.29
CA PRO A 140 -13.23 0.91 -23.56
C PRO A 140 -13.38 0.84 -22.04
N VAL A 141 -14.59 0.65 -21.52
CA VAL A 141 -14.84 0.47 -20.07
C VAL A 141 -14.19 -0.82 -19.56
N VAL A 142 -14.14 -1.87 -20.38
CA VAL A 142 -13.48 -3.15 -20.02
C VAL A 142 -11.97 -2.95 -19.85
N GLU A 143 -11.34 -2.24 -20.79
CA GLU A 143 -9.91 -1.95 -20.70
C GLU A 143 -9.60 -0.92 -19.61
N LEU A 144 -10.48 0.07 -19.40
CA LEU A 144 -10.36 0.98 -18.26
C LEU A 144 -10.41 0.21 -16.94
N ARG A 145 -11.32 -0.77 -16.80
CA ARG A 145 -11.39 -1.62 -15.62
C ARG A 145 -10.09 -2.40 -15.40
N ARG A 146 -9.55 -3.02 -16.44
CA ARG A 146 -8.26 -3.72 -16.36
C ARG A 146 -7.14 -2.80 -15.87
N ARG A 147 -7.08 -1.57 -16.39
CA ARG A 147 -6.10 -0.55 -15.98
C ARG A 147 -6.34 -0.07 -14.55
N PHE A 148 -7.60 0.05 -14.14
CA PHE A 148 -7.98 0.41 -12.79
C PHE A 148 -7.54 -0.67 -11.78
N ASP A 149 -7.77 -1.95 -12.09
CA ASP A 149 -7.32 -3.07 -11.26
C ASP A 149 -5.79 -3.13 -11.17
N GLN A 150 -5.09 -2.88 -12.28
CA GLN A 150 -3.63 -2.78 -12.28
C GLN A 150 -3.15 -1.61 -11.41
N TRP A 151 -3.67 -0.40 -11.64
CA TRP A 151 -3.33 0.78 -10.84
C TRP A 151 -3.61 0.55 -9.35
N ARG A 152 -4.71 -0.12 -9.02
CA ARG A 152 -5.07 -0.42 -7.63
C ARG A 152 -4.10 -1.41 -7.00
N THR A 153 -3.66 -2.41 -7.76
CA THR A 153 -2.61 -3.34 -7.34
C THR A 153 -1.29 -2.60 -7.12
N ASP A 154 -0.91 -1.77 -8.09
CA ASP A 154 0.31 -0.97 -8.01
C ASP A 154 0.25 0.00 -6.83
N ALA A 155 -0.86 0.72 -6.63
CA ALA A 155 -1.06 1.67 -5.55
C ALA A 155 -1.12 1.00 -4.16
N ALA A 156 -1.50 -0.28 -4.09
CA ALA A 156 -1.47 -1.04 -2.85
C ALA A 156 -0.04 -1.39 -2.43
N VAL A 157 0.88 -1.57 -3.38
CA VAL A 157 2.30 -1.85 -3.13
C VAL A 157 2.95 -0.65 -2.44
N SER A 158 3.66 -0.92 -1.34
CA SER A 158 4.34 0.10 -0.57
C SER A 158 5.50 0.73 -1.33
N GLU A 159 5.70 2.04 -1.14
CA GLU A 159 6.90 2.72 -1.65
C GLU A 159 8.16 2.14 -1.02
N ALA A 160 8.06 1.70 0.25
CA ALA A 160 9.12 0.98 0.94
C ALA A 160 9.54 -0.30 0.17
N TYR A 161 8.57 -1.12 -0.29
CA TYR A 161 8.86 -2.30 -1.10
C TYR A 161 9.52 -1.93 -2.44
N ARG A 162 9.03 -0.89 -3.13
CA ARG A 162 9.63 -0.44 -4.41
C ARG A 162 11.08 0.03 -4.25
N GLY A 163 11.41 0.58 -3.08
CA GLY A 163 12.77 1.02 -2.75
C GLY A 163 13.75 -0.12 -2.44
N LEU A 164 13.27 -1.35 -2.21
CA LEU A 164 14.13 -2.50 -1.92
C LEU A 164 14.92 -2.94 -3.18
N GLU A 165 16.15 -3.41 -3.00
CA GLU A 165 16.90 -4.09 -4.07
C GLU A 165 16.12 -5.34 -4.55
N PRO A 166 16.16 -5.72 -5.84
CA PRO A 166 15.39 -6.85 -6.36
C PRO A 166 15.59 -8.16 -5.58
N ARG A 167 16.84 -8.44 -5.17
CA ARG A 167 17.17 -9.63 -4.36
C ARG A 167 16.51 -9.65 -2.96
N VAL A 168 16.12 -8.49 -2.44
CA VAL A 168 15.41 -8.36 -1.17
C VAL A 168 13.90 -8.48 -1.40
N GLN A 169 13.40 -7.93 -2.52
CA GLN A 169 12.00 -8.09 -2.94
C GLN A 169 11.61 -9.57 -3.06
N ASP A 170 12.52 -10.44 -3.51
CA ASP A 170 12.31 -11.90 -3.60
C ASP A 170 11.92 -12.56 -2.26
N PHE A 171 12.23 -11.93 -1.11
CA PHE A 171 11.86 -12.42 0.22
C PHE A 171 10.53 -11.86 0.74
N VAL A 172 9.93 -10.87 0.06
CA VAL A 172 8.70 -10.20 0.51
C VAL A 172 7.48 -10.83 -0.14
N THR A 173 6.58 -11.38 0.68
CA THR A 173 5.33 -12.01 0.22
C THR A 173 4.11 -11.12 0.35
N VAL A 174 4.23 -10.02 1.09
CA VAL A 174 3.18 -9.05 1.38
C VAL A 174 3.75 -7.65 1.11
N PRO A 175 3.73 -7.19 -0.15
CA PRO A 175 4.31 -5.90 -0.52
C PRO A 175 3.40 -4.72 -0.17
N GLU A 176 2.15 -4.96 0.25
CA GLU A 176 1.16 -3.92 0.48
C GLU A 176 1.39 -3.11 1.76
N ASP A 177 1.11 -1.81 1.70
CA ASP A 177 1.26 -0.91 2.85
C ASP A 177 0.18 -1.08 3.91
N HIS A 178 -0.99 -1.62 3.55
CA HIS A 178 -2.14 -1.79 4.45
C HIS A 178 -2.49 -3.27 4.58
N VAL A 179 -2.24 -3.85 5.74
CA VAL A 179 -2.38 -5.29 6.01
C VAL A 179 -3.29 -5.50 7.21
N LEU A 180 -4.15 -6.52 7.15
CA LEU A 180 -4.92 -7.02 8.28
C LEU A 180 -4.52 -8.47 8.54
N LEU A 181 -3.92 -8.74 9.70
CA LEU A 181 -3.78 -10.10 10.24
C LEU A 181 -5.06 -10.39 11.00
N ARG A 182 -5.88 -11.32 10.52
CA ARG A 182 -7.24 -11.55 11.03
C ARG A 182 -7.36 -12.93 11.68
N ASP A 183 -8.17 -12.99 12.75
CA ASP A 183 -8.55 -14.25 13.41
C ASP A 183 -7.35 -15.08 13.89
N VAL A 184 -6.48 -14.44 14.69
CA VAL A 184 -5.30 -15.06 15.26
C VAL A 184 -5.45 -15.29 16.77
N ARG A 185 -4.73 -16.28 17.30
CA ARG A 185 -4.38 -16.30 18.71
C ARG A 185 -3.21 -15.34 18.96
N LEU A 186 -3.44 -14.25 19.66
CA LEU A 186 -2.44 -13.22 19.94
C LEU A 186 -1.69 -13.45 21.25
N ILE A 187 -0.36 -13.50 21.17
CA ILE A 187 0.56 -13.32 22.30
C ILE A 187 1.20 -11.94 22.10
N ASP A 188 0.86 -10.94 22.92
CA ASP A 188 1.27 -9.54 22.69
C ASP A 188 2.61 -9.14 23.34
N GLY A 189 3.30 -10.08 24.00
CA GLY A 189 4.60 -9.84 24.64
C GLY A 189 4.52 -9.10 25.98
N THR A 190 3.32 -8.77 26.49
CA THR A 190 3.16 -8.08 27.80
C THR A 190 3.28 -9.03 29.00
N GLY A 191 3.29 -10.34 28.77
CA GLY A 191 3.19 -11.37 29.80
C GLY A 191 1.76 -11.72 30.20
N ALA A 192 0.75 -11.04 29.64
CA ALA A 192 -0.65 -11.45 29.77
C ALA A 192 -0.91 -12.78 29.07
N ALA A 193 -2.03 -13.43 29.42
CA ALA A 193 -2.47 -14.64 28.74
C ALA A 193 -2.76 -14.38 27.26
N ALA A 194 -2.50 -15.38 26.42
CA ALA A 194 -2.84 -15.31 25.00
C ALA A 194 -4.35 -15.11 24.80
N ARG A 195 -4.72 -14.36 23.77
CA ARG A 195 -6.11 -14.01 23.44
C ARG A 195 -6.48 -14.57 22.08
N ASP A 196 -7.56 -15.32 22.00
CA ASP A 196 -8.11 -15.82 20.74
C ASP A 196 -9.01 -14.76 20.07
N ASP A 197 -9.43 -15.02 18.83
CA ASP A 197 -10.32 -14.16 18.03
C ASP A 197 -9.80 -12.72 17.85
N MET A 198 -8.48 -12.55 17.76
CA MET A 198 -7.84 -11.24 17.64
C MET A 198 -7.51 -10.90 16.19
N SER A 199 -7.49 -9.60 15.89
CA SER A 199 -7.06 -9.03 14.63
C SER A 199 -6.09 -7.87 14.87
N VAL A 200 -5.10 -7.74 14.01
CA VAL A 200 -4.07 -6.69 14.03
C VAL A 200 -4.00 -6.01 12.67
N GLU A 201 -4.30 -4.70 12.65
CA GLU A 201 -4.22 -3.86 11.46
C GLU A 201 -2.88 -3.13 11.42
N LEU A 202 -2.19 -3.23 10.28
CA LEU A 202 -0.92 -2.56 10.01
C LEU A 202 -1.09 -1.57 8.85
N ARG A 203 -0.50 -0.38 8.96
CA ARG A 203 -0.37 0.61 7.88
C ARG A 203 1.02 1.20 7.84
N GLY A 204 1.67 1.21 6.67
CA GLY A 204 3.00 1.78 6.47
C GLY A 204 4.04 1.24 7.46
N GLY A 205 4.02 -0.08 7.69
CA GLY A 205 4.90 -0.76 8.65
C GLY A 205 4.59 -0.52 10.14
N ARG A 206 3.48 0.14 10.49
CA ARG A 206 3.08 0.39 11.88
C ARG A 206 1.79 -0.32 12.24
N ILE A 207 1.70 -0.85 13.46
CA ILE A 207 0.44 -1.34 14.03
C ILE A 207 -0.44 -0.13 14.33
N VAL A 208 -1.61 -0.05 13.70
CA VAL A 208 -2.58 1.04 13.90
C VAL A 208 -3.78 0.62 14.74
N ARG A 209 -4.07 -0.67 14.81
CA ARG A 209 -5.19 -1.19 15.61
C ARG A 209 -4.99 -2.64 16.00
N VAL A 210 -5.37 -2.97 17.24
CA VAL A 210 -5.43 -4.33 17.78
C VAL A 210 -6.78 -4.47 18.48
N GLY A 211 -7.52 -5.52 18.19
CA GLY A 211 -8.83 -5.77 18.79
C GLY A 211 -9.39 -7.12 18.37
N THR A 212 -10.58 -7.46 18.83
CA THR A 212 -11.28 -8.67 18.36
C THR A 212 -11.61 -8.58 16.87
N VAL A 213 -11.88 -9.71 16.21
CA VAL A 213 -12.33 -9.74 14.81
C VAL A 213 -13.53 -8.80 14.59
N GLN A 214 -14.46 -8.74 15.55
CA GLN A 214 -15.65 -7.90 15.44
C GLN A 214 -15.34 -6.41 15.60
N GLU A 215 -14.50 -6.04 16.57
CA GLU A 215 -14.09 -4.63 16.77
C GLU A 215 -13.25 -4.11 15.60
N VAL A 216 -12.40 -4.97 15.04
CA VAL A 216 -11.52 -4.60 13.93
C VAL A 216 -12.29 -4.58 12.60
N GLY A 217 -13.12 -5.58 12.34
CA GLY A 217 -13.78 -5.78 11.06
C GLY A 217 -12.77 -6.00 9.93
N THR A 218 -13.18 -5.68 8.70
CA THR A 218 -12.33 -5.76 7.50
C THR A 218 -12.14 -4.36 6.91
N PRO A 219 -11.02 -3.67 7.20
CA PRO A 219 -10.78 -2.33 6.69
C PRO A 219 -10.74 -2.32 5.15
N PRO A 220 -11.43 -1.36 4.51
CA PRO A 220 -11.31 -1.09 3.08
C PRO A 220 -9.86 -1.03 2.59
N GLY A 221 -9.54 -1.79 1.55
CA GLY A 221 -8.23 -1.75 0.91
C GLY A 221 -7.11 -2.51 1.63
N ALA A 222 -7.35 -3.09 2.81
CA ALA A 222 -6.36 -3.90 3.49
C ALA A 222 -6.14 -5.25 2.79
N ARG A 223 -4.89 -5.67 2.65
CA ARG A 223 -4.53 -7.06 2.37
C ARG A 223 -4.85 -7.90 3.60
N VAL A 224 -5.89 -8.72 3.51
CA VAL A 224 -6.28 -9.63 4.60
C VAL A 224 -5.44 -10.90 4.55
N ILE A 225 -4.83 -11.25 5.68
CA ILE A 225 -4.14 -12.50 5.94
C ILE A 225 -4.92 -13.21 7.04
N GLU A 226 -5.60 -14.29 6.66
CA GLU A 226 -6.39 -15.10 7.60
C GLU A 226 -5.44 -16.00 8.41
N GLY A 227 -5.54 -15.90 9.73
CA GLY A 227 -4.66 -16.56 10.69
C GLY A 227 -5.36 -17.61 11.56
N ALA A 228 -6.56 -18.06 11.16
CA ALA A 228 -7.35 -19.03 11.92
C ALA A 228 -6.52 -20.28 12.27
N GLY A 229 -6.44 -20.61 13.55
CA GLY A 229 -5.62 -21.72 14.06
C GLY A 229 -4.12 -21.44 14.14
N GLN A 230 -3.67 -20.23 13.79
CA GLN A 230 -2.29 -19.77 13.94
C GLN A 230 -2.14 -18.86 15.16
N THR A 231 -0.90 -18.72 15.62
CA THR A 231 -0.54 -17.80 16.71
C THR A 231 0.26 -16.63 16.16
N LEU A 232 -0.17 -15.41 16.49
CA LEU A 232 0.57 -14.19 16.21
C LEU A 232 1.33 -13.76 17.46
N MET A 233 2.61 -13.42 17.27
CA MET A 233 3.48 -12.89 18.31
C MET A 233 4.36 -11.76 17.76
N PRO A 234 4.88 -10.86 18.62
CA PRO A 234 5.91 -9.91 18.23
C PRO A 234 7.09 -10.60 17.56
N GLY A 235 7.74 -9.89 16.63
CA GLY A 235 9.04 -10.30 16.11
C GLY A 235 10.05 -10.46 17.25
N LEU A 236 10.96 -11.42 17.12
CA LEU A 236 11.92 -11.72 18.17
C LEU A 236 12.98 -10.62 18.26
N VAL A 237 13.30 -10.22 19.50
CA VAL A 237 14.38 -9.29 19.80
C VAL A 237 15.57 -10.07 20.36
N MET A 238 16.66 -10.05 19.62
CA MET A 238 17.85 -10.84 19.90
C MET A 238 18.93 -9.96 20.52
N LEU A 239 19.20 -10.12 21.81
CA LEU A 239 19.98 -9.15 22.60
C LEU A 239 21.49 -9.37 22.60
N HIS A 240 21.97 -10.52 22.12
CA HIS A 240 23.38 -10.86 22.13
C HIS A 240 23.71 -11.80 20.97
N GLU A 241 24.29 -11.25 19.90
CA GLU A 241 24.77 -12.03 18.75
C GLU A 241 26.04 -11.44 18.14
N HIS A 242 26.63 -12.17 17.20
CA HIS A 242 27.81 -11.72 16.48
C HIS A 242 27.65 -11.95 14.98
N LEU A 243 28.06 -10.98 14.15
CA LEU A 243 28.18 -11.16 12.70
C LEU A 243 29.49 -11.90 12.31
N PHE A 244 30.09 -12.62 13.25
CA PHE A 244 31.29 -13.41 13.05
C PHE A 244 31.17 -14.75 13.80
N TYR A 245 31.93 -15.76 13.38
CA TYR A 245 32.03 -17.03 14.11
C TYR A 245 33.49 -17.50 14.23
N PRO A 246 33.84 -18.28 15.27
CA PRO A 246 35.18 -18.84 15.41
C PRO A 246 35.46 -19.91 14.35
N SER A 247 36.53 -19.75 13.58
CA SER A 247 36.99 -20.70 12.56
C SER A 247 38.12 -21.63 13.05
N GLY A 248 38.43 -21.61 14.35
CA GLY A 248 39.49 -22.40 14.99
C GLY A 248 40.75 -21.58 15.25
N GLU A 249 41.64 -22.07 16.12
CA GLU A 249 42.94 -21.42 16.44
C GLU A 249 42.84 -19.92 16.81
N ARG A 250 41.77 -19.51 17.51
CA ARG A 250 41.50 -18.09 17.85
C ARG A 250 41.32 -17.18 16.62
N ARG A 251 40.94 -17.75 15.47
CA ARG A 251 40.56 -17.02 14.25
C ARG A 251 39.05 -16.88 14.20
N TYR A 252 38.61 -15.76 13.64
CA TYR A 252 37.20 -15.40 13.52
C TYR A 252 36.95 -14.92 12.10
N ASN A 253 35.89 -15.45 11.47
CA ASN A 253 35.47 -15.06 10.14
C ASN A 253 34.23 -14.17 10.27
N THR A 254 34.17 -13.06 9.53
CA THR A 254 32.97 -12.24 9.39
C THR A 254 32.00 -12.90 8.42
N ASN A 255 30.69 -12.72 8.66
CA ASN A 255 29.61 -13.35 7.89
C ASN A 255 28.52 -12.32 7.57
N GLU A 256 28.98 -11.17 7.06
CA GLU A 256 28.17 -10.01 6.71
C GLU A 256 27.08 -10.30 5.66
N VAL A 257 27.21 -11.38 4.89
CA VAL A 257 26.24 -11.79 3.85
C VAL A 257 25.21 -12.79 4.37
N SER A 258 25.66 -13.83 5.07
CA SER A 258 24.80 -14.99 5.37
C SER A 258 24.06 -14.87 6.70
N PHE A 259 24.64 -14.18 7.69
CA PHE A 259 24.05 -14.12 9.03
C PHE A 259 22.81 -13.22 9.11
N PRO A 260 22.78 -12.00 8.51
CA PRO A 260 21.60 -11.16 8.56
C PRO A 260 20.31 -11.84 8.04
N PRO A 261 20.28 -12.45 6.83
CA PRO A 261 19.07 -13.13 6.37
C PRO A 261 18.77 -14.41 7.16
N LEU A 262 19.79 -15.10 7.68
CA LEU A 262 19.59 -16.28 8.53
C LEU A 262 18.88 -15.92 9.85
N TYR A 263 19.29 -14.84 10.50
CA TYR A 263 18.65 -14.37 11.74
C TYR A 263 17.20 -13.95 11.47
N LEU A 264 16.95 -13.22 10.39
CA LEU A 264 15.60 -12.84 9.99
C LEU A 264 14.71 -14.07 9.71
N ALA A 265 15.24 -15.07 9.01
CA ALA A 265 14.54 -16.33 8.77
C ALA A 265 14.24 -17.11 10.08
N GLY A 266 15.03 -16.90 11.13
CA GLY A 266 14.77 -17.41 12.48
C GLY A 266 13.66 -16.67 13.24
N GLY A 267 13.05 -15.64 12.65
CA GLY A 267 12.00 -14.81 13.26
C GLY A 267 12.52 -13.60 14.03
N VAL A 268 13.82 -13.31 13.96
CA VAL A 268 14.43 -12.13 14.58
C VAL A 268 14.17 -10.92 13.71
N THR A 269 13.47 -9.92 14.24
CA THR A 269 13.21 -8.66 13.54
C THR A 269 14.12 -7.54 14.01
N THR A 270 14.69 -7.68 15.21
CA THR A 270 15.64 -6.72 15.78
C THR A 270 16.73 -7.47 16.52
N MET A 271 17.99 -7.09 16.29
CA MET A 271 19.13 -7.68 16.97
C MET A 271 20.07 -6.62 17.52
N ARG A 272 20.78 -6.95 18.59
CA ARG A 272 21.91 -6.19 19.12
C ARG A 272 23.16 -7.07 19.08
N THR A 273 24.23 -6.59 18.45
CA THR A 273 25.49 -7.34 18.48
C THR A 273 26.06 -7.31 19.90
N GLY A 274 26.84 -8.33 20.29
CA GLY A 274 27.48 -8.46 21.61
C GLY A 274 28.94 -8.02 21.64
N GLY A 275 29.35 -7.17 20.69
CA GLY A 275 30.72 -6.81 20.38
C GLY A 275 31.12 -7.34 19.00
N SER A 276 32.06 -6.64 18.37
CA SER A 276 32.51 -6.93 17.01
C SER A 276 34.04 -7.03 16.91
N VAL A 277 34.51 -7.96 16.09
CA VAL A 277 35.91 -8.01 15.63
C VAL A 277 36.15 -7.12 14.39
N ASP A 278 35.08 -6.66 13.74
CA ASP A 278 35.11 -5.76 12.59
C ASP A 278 33.91 -4.79 12.63
N PRO A 279 33.92 -3.80 13.53
CA PRO A 279 32.77 -2.94 13.78
C PRO A 279 32.38 -2.08 12.57
N TYR A 280 33.32 -1.76 11.67
CA TYR A 280 33.01 -0.98 10.47
C TYR A 280 32.20 -1.79 9.46
N THR A 281 32.51 -3.08 9.32
CA THR A 281 31.70 -3.99 8.52
C THR A 281 30.31 -4.15 9.13
N ASP A 282 30.18 -4.31 10.45
CA ASP A 282 28.86 -4.39 11.11
C ASP A 282 28.03 -3.13 10.90
N LEU A 283 28.64 -1.94 11.02
CA LEU A 283 27.98 -0.66 10.70
C LEU A 283 27.51 -0.60 9.24
N ARG A 284 28.31 -1.15 8.30
CA ARG A 284 27.95 -1.20 6.89
C ARG A 284 26.81 -2.19 6.62
N VAL A 285 26.80 -3.34 7.30
CA VAL A 285 25.71 -4.31 7.22
C VAL A 285 24.41 -3.68 7.71
N ARG A 286 24.43 -3.01 8.88
CA ARG A 286 23.28 -2.26 9.39
C ARG A 286 22.76 -1.28 8.33
N GLN A 287 23.65 -0.45 7.77
CA GLN A 287 23.27 0.51 6.74
C GLN A 287 22.66 -0.18 5.50
N HIS A 288 23.21 -1.29 5.05
CA HIS A 288 22.65 -2.03 3.91
C HIS A 288 21.28 -2.64 4.21
N VAL A 289 20.99 -3.04 5.46
CA VAL A 289 19.66 -3.48 5.86
C VAL A 289 18.69 -2.29 5.86
N GLU A 290 19.08 -1.17 6.48
CA GLU A 290 18.28 0.07 6.54
C GLU A 290 17.94 0.62 5.14
N GLU A 291 18.87 0.51 4.19
CA GLU A 291 18.70 0.91 2.79
C GLU A 291 17.93 -0.14 1.95
N GLY A 292 17.51 -1.27 2.53
CA GLY A 292 16.81 -2.33 1.80
C GLY A 292 17.67 -3.06 0.78
N ARG A 293 19.01 -3.02 0.93
CA ARG A 293 19.97 -3.63 0.01
C ARG A 293 20.26 -5.09 0.32
N ILE A 294 20.14 -5.51 1.57
CA ILE A 294 20.21 -6.91 2.02
C ILE A 294 19.05 -7.18 2.99
N ALA A 295 18.55 -8.41 3.00
CA ALA A 295 17.57 -8.83 3.99
C ALA A 295 18.24 -9.10 5.34
N GLY A 296 17.67 -8.59 6.43
CA GLY A 296 18.13 -8.82 7.79
C GLY A 296 17.24 -8.12 8.83
N PRO A 297 17.42 -8.42 10.13
CA PRO A 297 16.78 -7.67 11.21
C PRO A 297 17.32 -6.25 11.32
N ASP A 298 16.61 -5.35 11.99
CA ASP A 298 17.17 -4.09 12.48
C ASP A 298 18.38 -4.37 13.38
N ILE A 299 19.51 -3.72 13.14
CA ILE A 299 20.77 -4.03 13.83
C ILE A 299 21.22 -2.86 14.71
N ASP A 300 21.22 -3.08 16.01
CA ASP A 300 21.92 -2.25 16.98
C ASP A 300 23.35 -2.75 17.15
N VAL A 301 24.29 -2.04 16.53
CA VAL A 301 25.70 -2.45 16.49
C VAL A 301 26.38 -2.01 17.79
N THR A 302 26.87 -2.99 18.56
CA THR A 302 27.84 -2.77 19.62
C THR A 302 29.23 -3.22 19.17
N GLY A 303 30.18 -2.28 19.24
CA GLY A 303 31.55 -2.52 18.84
C GLY A 303 32.43 -1.28 19.11
N PRO A 304 33.76 -1.45 19.18
CA PRO A 304 34.48 -2.73 19.09
C PRO A 304 34.25 -3.62 20.32
N TYR A 305 34.53 -4.92 20.19
CA TYR A 305 34.64 -5.79 21.37
C TYR A 305 35.96 -5.49 22.08
N LEU A 306 35.89 -5.10 23.35
CA LEU A 306 37.06 -4.77 24.17
C LEU A 306 37.36 -5.90 25.16
N GLU A 307 38.60 -6.38 25.19
CA GLU A 307 39.05 -7.43 26.10
C GLU A 307 39.92 -6.87 27.24
N GLY A 308 39.98 -7.58 28.35
CA GLY A 308 40.95 -7.34 29.42
C GLY A 308 42.27 -8.10 29.19
N PRO A 309 43.24 -7.97 30.11
CA PRO A 309 44.48 -8.73 30.07
C PRO A 309 44.23 -10.24 29.98
N GLY A 310 44.90 -10.91 29.04
CA GLY A 310 44.73 -12.35 28.81
C GLY A 310 43.60 -12.73 27.84
N GLY A 311 43.07 -11.76 27.09
CA GLY A 311 42.08 -11.96 26.03
C GLY A 311 42.41 -13.10 25.06
N PHE A 312 41.36 -13.72 24.54
CA PHE A 312 41.45 -14.93 23.73
C PHE A 312 41.25 -14.66 22.23
N VAL A 313 40.71 -13.49 21.86
CA VAL A 313 40.52 -13.10 20.46
C VAL A 313 41.62 -12.15 20.02
N ARG A 314 42.51 -12.63 19.14
CA ARG A 314 43.67 -11.83 18.71
C ARG A 314 43.28 -10.50 18.01
N ALA A 315 42.12 -10.46 17.37
CA ALA A 315 41.64 -9.28 16.65
C ALA A 315 41.03 -8.20 17.58
N MET A 316 40.76 -8.51 18.85
CA MET A 316 40.13 -7.59 19.78
C MET A 316 41.19 -6.74 20.51
N PRO A 317 40.96 -5.42 20.67
CA PRO A 317 41.81 -4.59 21.51
C PRO A 317 41.81 -5.09 22.96
N GLN A 318 43.01 -5.18 23.55
CA GLN A 318 43.15 -5.42 24.99
C GLN A 318 43.34 -4.10 25.70
N LEU A 319 42.45 -3.81 26.63
CA LEU A 319 42.51 -2.61 27.45
C LEU A 319 43.60 -2.75 28.52
N HIS A 320 44.47 -1.76 28.60
CA HIS A 320 45.55 -1.69 29.57
C HIS A 320 45.20 -0.87 30.81
N ASP A 321 44.46 0.22 30.62
CA ASP A 321 44.04 1.14 31.68
C ASP A 321 42.75 1.90 31.29
N PRO A 322 42.18 2.72 32.19
CA PRO A 322 40.95 3.47 31.88
C PRO A 322 41.10 4.53 30.79
N GLU A 323 42.32 5.02 30.50
CA GLU A 323 42.52 6.02 29.45
C GLU A 323 42.53 5.36 28.07
N ASP A 324 43.18 4.19 27.96
CA ASP A 324 43.15 3.33 26.78
C ASP A 324 41.69 2.96 26.40
N ALA A 325 40.86 2.64 27.39
CA ALA A 325 39.43 2.40 27.17
C ALA A 325 38.69 3.59 26.56
N ARG A 326 39.03 4.83 26.92
CA ARG A 326 38.38 6.04 26.37
C ARG A 326 38.72 6.29 24.91
N GLN A 327 39.88 5.84 24.44
CA GLN A 327 40.29 6.03 23.05
C GLN A 327 39.50 5.16 22.06
N HIS A 328 38.75 4.18 22.56
CA HIS A 328 37.95 3.24 21.77
C HIS A 328 36.46 3.59 21.66
N VAL A 329 35.99 4.67 22.29
CA VAL A 329 34.58 5.13 22.33
C VAL A 329 34.45 6.52 21.71
#